data_AF-A0AA91A6C6-F1
#
_entry.id   AF-A0AA91A6C6-F1
#
_cell.length_a   1.000
_cell.length_b   1.000
_cell.length_c   1.000
_cell.angle_alpha   90.00
_cell.angle_beta   90.00
_cell.angle_gamma   90.00
#
_symmetry.space_group_name_H-M   'P 1'
#
loop_
_entity.id
_entity.type
_entity.pdbx_description
1 polymer ?
#
loop_
_entity_poly.entity_id
_entity_poly.type
_entity_poly.pdbx_seq_one_letter_code
_entity_poly.pdbx_strand_id
1 'polypeptide(L)'
;MKKNKKKVKRDVLLLYFRRRRIRDALMKRYWELETKRKELYKLVEYAKIQSRYCVNLDCHRIAGRYLRELEQEELRTCRLQIKYDIWASRLGYWIDLYETALNRQHPDNRI
;
A
#
# COMPACT_ATOMS: atom_id res chain seq x y z
N MET A 1 -20.50 19.47 30.80
CA MET A 1 -19.57 20.20 29.89
C MET A 1 -20.21 20.45 28.53
N LYS A 2 -20.61 21.68 28.20
CA LYS A 2 -21.05 22.04 26.83
C LYS A 2 -19.82 22.10 25.92
N LYS A 3 -19.54 21.04 25.14
CA LYS A 3 -18.49 21.09 24.11
C LYS A 3 -18.83 22.16 23.08
N ASN A 4 -17.85 23.00 22.73
CA ASN A 4 -18.04 24.10 21.78
C ASN A 4 -18.28 23.53 20.36
N LYS A 5 -19.55 23.54 19.92
CA LYS A 5 -19.99 22.90 18.66
C LYS A 5 -19.19 23.35 17.43
N LYS A 6 -18.78 24.63 17.38
CA LYS A 6 -17.97 25.18 16.27
C LYS A 6 -16.59 24.53 16.17
N LYS A 7 -15.93 24.32 17.31
CA LYS A 7 -14.62 23.68 17.38
C LYS A 7 -14.68 22.23 16.89
N VAL A 8 -15.69 21.48 17.36
CA VAL A 8 -15.89 20.08 16.95
C VAL A 8 -16.06 19.93 15.43
N LYS A 9 -16.85 20.80 14.79
CA LYS A 9 -17.01 20.78 13.33
C LYS A 9 -15.68 21.00 12.60
N ARG A 10 -14.87 21.97 13.05
CA ARG A 10 -13.54 22.24 12.47
C ARG A 10 -12.60 21.06 12.63
N ASP A 11 -12.58 20.44 13.81
CA ASP A 11 -11.71 19.29 14.09
C ASP A 11 -12.08 18.09 13.21
N VAL A 12 -13.38 17.80 13.03
CA VAL A 12 -13.85 16.72 12.14
C VAL A 12 -13.45 16.98 10.69
N LEU A 13 -13.61 18.21 10.20
CA LEU A 13 -13.22 18.58 8.84
C LEU A 13 -11.70 18.42 8.62
N LEU A 14 -10.89 18.87 9.58
CA LEU A 14 -9.43 18.71 9.53
C LEU A 14 -9.02 17.22 9.55
N LEU A 15 -9.71 16.41 10.37
CA LEU A 15 -9.50 14.96 10.40
C LEU A 15 -9.83 14.32 9.05
N TYR A 16 -10.92 14.71 8.39
CA TYR A 16 -11.27 14.24 7.06
C TYR A 16 -10.13 14.50 6.05
N PHE A 17 -9.67 15.75 5.93
CA PHE A 17 -8.60 16.11 5.00
C PHE A 17 -7.29 15.39 5.32
N ARG A 18 -6.97 15.25 6.62
CA ARG A 18 -5.77 14.51 7.05
C ARG A 18 -5.84 13.04 6.63
N ARG A 19 -6.99 12.38 6.83
CA ARG A 19 -7.20 10.98 6.42
C ARG A 19 -7.07 10.83 4.91
N ARG A 20 -7.69 11.72 4.13
CA ARG A 20 -7.61 11.71 2.66
C ARG A 20 -6.16 11.82 2.18
N ARG A 21 -5.41 12.80 2.68
CA ARG A 21 -3.99 12.98 2.34
C ARG A 21 -3.14 11.76 2.69
N ILE A 22 -3.37 11.14 3.85
CA ILE A 22 -2.63 9.94 4.26
C ILE A 22 -3.00 8.75 3.36
N ARG A 23 -4.30 8.55 3.07
CA ARG A 23 -4.75 7.48 2.16
C ARG A 23 -4.10 7.63 0.78
N ASP A 24 -4.08 8.83 0.23
CA ASP A 24 -3.52 9.07 -1.11
C ASP A 24 -2.00 8.79 -1.12
N ALA A 25 -1.28 9.16 -0.05
CA ALA A 25 0.14 8.81 0.11
C ALA A 25 0.36 7.29 0.24
N LEU A 26 -0.51 6.58 0.97
CA LEU A 26 -0.46 5.12 1.09
C LEU A 26 -0.73 4.44 -0.26
N MET A 27 -1.71 4.92 -1.02
CA MET A 27 -2.00 4.42 -2.37
C MET A 27 -0.85 4.66 -3.33
N LYS A 28 -0.24 5.85 -3.30
CA LYS A 28 0.97 6.12 -4.08
C LYS A 28 2.08 5.10 -3.74
N ARG A 29 2.31 4.87 -2.45
CA ARG A 29 3.33 3.90 -2.01
C ARG A 29 2.98 2.46 -2.39
N TYR A 30 1.70 2.09 -2.35
CA TYR A 30 1.21 0.79 -2.83
C TYR A 30 1.59 0.59 -4.31
N TRP A 31 1.33 1.58 -5.16
CA TRP A 31 1.65 1.50 -6.59
C TRP A 31 3.16 1.47 -6.86
N GLU A 32 3.96 2.20 -6.08
CA GLU A 32 5.42 2.10 -6.13
C GLU A 32 5.95 0.71 -5.73
N LEU A 33 5.23 -0.01 -4.86
CA LEU A 33 5.60 -1.39 -4.54
C LEU A 33 5.13 -2.38 -5.62
N GLU A 34 4.01 -2.11 -6.29
CA GLU A 34 3.53 -2.94 -7.40
C GLU A 34 4.53 -2.96 -8.56
N THR A 35 5.10 -1.80 -8.92
CA THR A 35 6.14 -1.73 -9.95
C THR A 35 7.39 -2.51 -9.55
N LYS A 36 7.86 -2.33 -8.31
CA LYS A 36 8.99 -3.11 -7.76
C LYS A 36 8.74 -4.61 -7.72
N ARG A 37 7.52 -5.04 -7.34
CA ARG A 37 7.15 -6.45 -7.32
C ARG A 37 7.23 -7.07 -8.71
N LYS A 38 6.77 -6.35 -9.75
CA LYS A 38 6.88 -6.81 -11.15
C LYS A 38 8.33 -6.96 -11.60
N GLU A 39 9.22 -6.05 -11.19
CA GLU A 39 10.65 -6.14 -11.47
C GLU A 39 11.30 -7.31 -10.72
N LEU A 40 11.03 -7.45 -9.43
CA LEU A 40 11.53 -8.56 -8.61
C LEU A 40 11.09 -9.92 -9.17
N TYR A 41 9.83 -10.06 -9.57
CA TYR A 41 9.32 -11.29 -10.18
C TYR A 41 10.14 -11.69 -11.43
N LYS A 42 10.44 -10.73 -12.31
CA LYS A 42 11.28 -10.99 -13.49
C LYS A 42 12.68 -11.46 -13.10
N LEU A 43 13.29 -10.84 -12.09
CA LEU A 43 14.61 -11.22 -11.59
C LEU A 43 14.62 -12.60 -10.95
N VAL A 44 13.59 -12.93 -10.16
CA VAL A 44 13.41 -14.25 -9.54
C VAL A 44 13.30 -15.32 -10.63
N GLU A 45 12.44 -15.12 -11.63
CA GLU A 45 12.28 -16.09 -12.72
C GLU A 45 13.56 -16.24 -13.54
N TYR A 46 14.25 -15.15 -13.83
CA TYR A 46 15.55 -15.20 -14.49
C TYR A 46 16.58 -15.99 -13.65
N ALA A 47 16.67 -15.73 -12.34
CA ALA A 47 17.57 -16.43 -11.44
C ALA A 47 17.24 -17.93 -11.33
N LYS A 48 15.96 -18.32 -11.33
CA LYS A 48 15.53 -19.74 -11.36
C LYS A 48 16.03 -20.43 -12.63
N ILE A 49 15.89 -19.77 -13.78
CA ILE A 49 16.37 -20.30 -15.06
C ILE A 49 17.90 -20.46 -15.00
N GLN A 50 18.63 -19.42 -14.62
CA GLN A 50 20.09 -19.46 -14.50
C GLN A 50 20.57 -20.56 -13.56
N SER A 51 19.89 -20.74 -12.41
CA SER A 51 20.23 -21.81 -11.45
C SER A 51 20.09 -23.21 -12.05
N ARG A 52 19.15 -23.43 -12.98
CA ARG A 52 18.98 -24.74 -13.66
C ARG A 52 20.08 -25.04 -14.66
N TYR A 53 20.67 -24.01 -15.27
CA TYR A 53 21.75 -24.15 -16.26
C TYR A 53 23.15 -24.03 -15.64
N CYS A 54 23.26 -23.82 -14.33
CA CYS A 54 24.55 -23.80 -13.64
C CYS A 54 25.14 -25.22 -13.57
N VAL A 55 26.21 -25.46 -14.34
CA VAL A 55 26.91 -26.75 -14.39
C VAL A 55 27.91 -26.91 -13.24
N ASN A 56 28.49 -25.80 -12.75
CA ASN A 56 29.46 -25.80 -11.66
C ASN A 56 28.75 -25.67 -10.30
N LEU A 57 29.18 -26.49 -9.32
CA LEU A 57 28.68 -26.49 -7.94
C LEU A 57 28.81 -25.12 -7.27
N ASP A 58 29.89 -24.39 -7.53
CA ASP A 58 30.09 -23.05 -6.94
C ASP A 58 29.13 -22.03 -7.55
N CYS A 59 28.92 -22.08 -8.87
CA CYS A 59 27.91 -21.26 -9.55
C CYS A 59 26.51 -21.56 -9.03
N HIS A 60 26.18 -22.84 -8.82
CA HIS A 60 24.89 -23.24 -8.25
C HIS A 60 24.71 -22.73 -6.81
N ARG A 61 25.74 -22.78 -5.96
CA ARG A 61 25.70 -22.22 -4.60
C ARG A 61 25.49 -20.71 -4.59
N ILE A 62 26.14 -19.99 -5.51
CA ILE A 62 26.02 -18.54 -5.64
C ILE A 62 24.62 -18.17 -6.15
N ALA A 63 24.16 -18.81 -7.24
CA ALA A 63 22.82 -18.61 -7.79
C ALA A 63 21.73 -18.92 -6.76
N GLY A 64 21.88 -20.00 -5.99
CA GLY A 64 20.94 -20.36 -4.92
C GLY A 64 20.96 -19.41 -3.71
N ARG A 65 22.04 -18.65 -3.48
CA ARG A 65 22.03 -17.56 -2.48
C ARG A 65 21.24 -16.37 -2.99
N TYR A 66 21.54 -15.89 -4.21
CA TYR A 66 20.82 -14.78 -4.81
C TYR A 66 19.33 -15.06 -4.99
N LEU A 67 18.96 -16.28 -5.39
CA LEU A 67 17.56 -16.66 -5.52
C LEU A 67 16.81 -16.54 -4.19
N ARG A 68 17.40 -17.02 -3.08
CA ARG A 68 16.81 -16.91 -1.74
C ARG A 68 16.66 -15.46 -1.28
N GLU A 69 17.67 -14.62 -1.56
CA GLU A 69 17.60 -13.20 -1.24
C GLU A 69 16.49 -12.49 -2.03
N LEU A 70 16.37 -12.79 -3.33
CA LEU A 70 15.31 -12.25 -4.18
C LEU A 70 13.91 -12.69 -3.73
N GLU A 71 13.72 -13.98 -3.42
CA GLU A 71 12.45 -14.52 -2.90
C GLU A 71 12.07 -13.88 -1.55
N GLN A 72 13.05 -13.62 -0.69
CA GLN A 72 12.82 -12.96 0.59
C GLN A 72 12.40 -11.48 0.41
N GLU A 73 13.03 -10.76 -0.51
CA GLU A 73 12.66 -9.38 -0.82
C GLU A 73 11.30 -9.29 -1.54
N GLU A 74 10.95 -10.25 -2.40
CA GLU A 74 9.61 -10.36 -2.99
C GLU A 74 8.54 -10.54 -1.90
N LEU A 75 8.76 -11.47 -0.97
CA LEU A 75 7.86 -11.72 0.16
C LEU A 75 7.72 -10.47 1.06
N ARG A 76 8.82 -9.79 1.35
CA ARG A 76 8.83 -8.55 2.13
C ARG A 76 8.04 -7.44 1.44
N THR A 77 8.24 -7.28 0.13
CA THR A 77 7.53 -6.31 -0.71
C THR A 77 6.03 -6.59 -0.73
N CYS A 78 5.65 -7.85 -0.90
CA CYS A 78 4.25 -8.30 -0.87
C CYS A 78 3.59 -8.00 0.49
N ARG A 79 4.26 -8.32 1.61
CA ARG A 79 3.75 -8.00 2.97
C ARG A 79 3.56 -6.50 3.19
N LEU A 80 4.50 -5.68 2.72
CA LEU A 80 4.38 -4.22 2.81
C LEU A 80 3.22 -3.69 1.97
N GLN A 81 3.04 -4.25 0.78
CA GLN A 81 1.95 -3.88 -0.12
C GLN A 81 0.58 -4.19 0.51
N ILE A 82 0.39 -5.40 1.05
CA ILE A 82 -0.83 -5.78 1.79
C ILE A 82 -1.07 -4.86 2.98
N LYS A 83 -0.02 -4.54 3.75
CA LYS A 83 -0.12 -3.62 4.89
C LYS A 83 -0.66 -2.26 4.47
N TYR A 84 -0.13 -1.68 3.39
CA TYR A 84 -0.57 -0.38 2.90
C TYR A 84 -1.99 -0.41 2.33
N ASP A 85 -2.37 -1.50 1.66
CA ASP A 85 -3.74 -1.70 1.17
C ASP A 85 -4.76 -1.74 2.32
N ILE A 86 -4.48 -2.51 3.38
CA ILE A 86 -5.34 -2.56 4.57
C ILE A 86 -5.48 -1.18 5.22
N TRP A 87 -4.38 -0.42 5.31
CA TRP A 87 -4.41 0.92 5.89
C TRP A 87 -5.19 1.90 5.01
N ALA A 88 -4.98 1.87 3.70
CA ALA A 88 -5.71 2.70 2.75
C ALA A 88 -7.21 2.39 2.79
N SER A 89 -7.59 1.11 2.80
CA SER A 89 -8.98 0.65 2.91
C SER A 89 -9.65 1.10 4.20
N ARG A 90 -8.97 0.97 5.34
CA ARG A 90 -9.50 1.46 6.63
C ARG A 90 -9.72 2.97 6.65
N LEU A 91 -8.81 3.73 6.05
CA LEU A 91 -8.99 5.18 5.92
C LEU A 91 -10.11 5.52 4.93
N GLY A 92 -10.23 4.76 3.84
CA GLY A 92 -11.32 4.84 2.87
C GLY A 92 -12.68 4.75 3.53
N TYR A 93 -12.91 3.72 4.35
CA TYR A 93 -14.15 3.56 5.12
C TYR A 93 -14.55 4.83 5.89
N TRP A 94 -13.59 5.46 6.60
CA TRP A 94 -13.88 6.68 7.37
C TRP A 94 -14.11 7.91 6.51
N ILE A 95 -13.51 7.97 5.32
CA ILE A 95 -13.71 9.02 4.32
C ILE A 95 -15.11 8.88 3.73
N ASP A 96 -15.48 7.68 3.30
CA ASP A 96 -16.77 7.37 2.69
C ASP A 96 -17.91 7.62 3.67
N LEU A 97 -17.73 7.25 4.94
CA LEU A 97 -18.70 7.55 6.00
C LEU A 97 -18.90 9.05 6.18
N TYR A 98 -17.82 9.83 6.17
CA TYR A 98 -17.90 11.29 6.28
C TYR A 98 -18.60 11.91 5.06
N GLU A 99 -18.24 11.50 3.85
CA GLU A 99 -18.83 12.01 2.61
C GLU A 99 -20.31 11.65 2.52
N THR A 100 -20.67 10.41 2.88
CA THR A 100 -22.08 9.98 2.93
C THR A 100 -22.89 10.80 3.95
N ALA A 101 -22.33 11.06 5.13
CA ALA A 101 -22.97 11.87 6.15
C ALA A 101 -23.13 13.33 5.69
N LEU A 102 -22.12 13.88 5.02
CA LEU A 102 -22.14 15.24 4.46
C LEU A 102 -23.19 15.37 3.35
N ASN A 103 -23.26 14.40 2.43
CA ASN A 103 -24.23 14.36 1.35
C ASN A 103 -25.67 14.26 1.86
N ARG A 104 -25.91 13.57 2.98
CA ARG A 104 -27.23 13.54 3.63
C ARG A 104 -27.61 14.88 4.28
N GLN A 105 -26.65 15.65 4.77
CA GLN A 105 -26.90 16.96 5.36
C GLN A 105 -27.12 18.05 4.31
N HIS A 106 -26.54 17.89 3.13
CA HIS A 106 -26.60 18.85 2.04
C HIS A 106 -26.92 18.13 0.71
N PRO A 107 -28.15 17.61 0.54
CA PRO A 107 -28.52 16.80 -0.62
C PRO A 107 -28.47 17.56 -1.96
N ASP A 108 -28.65 18.89 -1.92
CA ASP A 108 -28.63 19.77 -3.09
C ASP A 108 -27.21 20.19 -3.53
N ASN A 109 -26.19 19.92 -2.70
CA ASN A 109 -24.78 20.21 -3.01
C ASN A 109 -24.06 19.00 -3.63
N ARG A 110 -24.77 18.19 -4.42
CA ARG A 110 -24.12 17.18 -5.26
C ARG A 110 -23.30 17.91 -6.34
N ILE A 111 -21.97 17.86 -6.21
CA ILE A 111 -21.03 18.19 -7.29
C ILE A 111 -21.11 17.09 -8.35
#